data_AF-A0A953G0Z9-F1
#
_entry.id   AF-A0A953G0Z9-F1
#
_cell.length_a   1.000
_cell.length_b   1.000
_cell.length_c   1.000
_cell.angle_alpha   90.00
_cell.angle_beta   90.00
_cell.angle_gamma   90.00
#
_symmetry.space_group_name_H-M   'P 1'
#
loop_
_entity.id
_entity.type
_entity.pdbx_description
1 polymer ?
#
loop_
_entity_poly.entity_id
_entity_poly.type
_entity_poly.pdbx_seq_one_letter_code
_entity_poly.pdbx_strand_id
1 'polypeptide(L)'
;MQTRFLRCLLAAAIVIFCSVVIGCGGGSKGTGAVDFVGRAVTLSGTGVSGAQITITSTGDSGTTDADGNFNISSAVEAGDVELLVDTDNFSATTVIPNVPGTAKVVRVTLEVDEENEEVSNRDVQVEEHERSESGSESDGNKSDSGSKESKDSPSGDRKGTDSKDEGNRTPTPRPAVTPPEVGEATPTAVPRITPTPTPSHHESEHEGEDAEGEGRITALSSSSLTVDGIAFRLSGATRYYDLHEHSTSIASFAVGTRVHVNGTWHSGIADAETVRMTD
;
A
#
# COMPACT_ATOMS: atom_id res chain seq x y z
N MET A 1 11.56 30.30 9.43
CA MET A 1 10.98 30.31 8.07
C MET A 1 12.00 30.12 6.93
N GLN A 2 13.30 29.84 7.18
CA GLN A 2 14.31 29.72 6.10
C GLN A 2 14.93 28.33 5.90
N THR A 3 14.59 27.33 6.73
CA THR A 3 15.22 26.00 6.68
C THR A 3 14.44 24.96 5.86
N ARG A 4 13.20 25.25 5.45
CA ARG A 4 12.39 24.34 4.60
C ARG A 4 12.80 24.35 3.12
N PHE A 5 13.42 25.43 2.65
CA PHE A 5 13.74 25.61 1.23
C PHE A 5 14.93 24.76 0.72
N LEU A 6 15.80 24.31 1.62
CA LEU A 6 17.03 23.60 1.22
C LEU A 6 16.86 22.07 1.11
N ARG A 7 15.77 21.52 1.66
CA ARG A 7 15.50 20.06 1.62
C ARG A 7 14.74 19.63 0.36
N CYS A 8 13.86 20.48 -0.20
CA CYS A 8 13.22 20.21 -1.50
C CYS A 8 14.21 20.11 -2.67
N LEU A 9 15.32 20.86 -2.62
CA LEU A 9 16.27 20.93 -3.73
C LEU A 9 17.16 19.67 -3.86
N LEU A 10 17.27 18.85 -2.81
CA LEU A 10 18.03 17.60 -2.87
C LEU A 10 17.19 16.39 -3.30
N ALA A 11 15.89 16.38 -3.00
CA ALA A 11 14.97 15.32 -3.42
C ALA A 11 14.60 15.42 -4.92
N ALA A 12 14.49 16.64 -5.46
CA ALA A 12 14.16 16.87 -6.87
C ALA A 12 15.25 16.37 -7.85
N ALA A 13 16.49 16.18 -7.41
CA ALA A 13 17.59 15.79 -8.31
C ALA A 13 17.64 14.28 -8.62
N ILE A 14 16.94 13.42 -7.87
CA ILE A 14 16.97 11.96 -8.07
C ILE A 14 15.76 11.46 -8.88
N VAL A 15 14.64 12.20 -8.91
CA VAL A 15 13.43 11.82 -9.64
C VAL A 15 13.48 12.19 -11.14
N ILE A 16 14.32 13.16 -11.52
CA ILE A 16 14.39 13.68 -12.91
C ILE A 16 15.05 12.71 -13.92
N PHE A 17 15.61 11.57 -13.49
CA PHE A 17 16.27 10.62 -14.40
C PHE A 17 15.38 9.44 -14.88
N CYS A 18 14.12 9.34 -14.44
CA CYS A 18 13.22 8.23 -14.83
C CYS A 18 12.05 8.62 -15.76
N SER A 19 12.04 9.81 -16.35
CA SER A 19 10.88 10.30 -17.12
C SER A 19 10.82 9.89 -18.61
N VAL A 20 11.67 8.97 -19.10
CA VAL A 20 11.77 8.69 -20.56
C VAL A 20 11.54 7.23 -20.93
N VAL A 21 10.70 6.50 -20.19
CA VAL A 21 10.18 5.22 -20.69
C VAL A 21 8.66 5.27 -20.75
N ILE A 22 8.15 6.06 -21.70
CA ILE A 22 6.79 5.89 -22.24
C ILE A 22 6.80 4.60 -23.05
N GLY A 23 6.77 3.48 -22.33
CA GLY A 23 6.49 2.16 -22.87
C GLY A 23 5.10 1.77 -22.40
N CYS A 24 4.05 2.25 -23.07
CA CYS A 24 2.73 1.64 -22.98
C CYS A 24 2.81 0.27 -23.68
N GLY A 25 3.44 -0.68 -23.00
CA GLY A 25 3.52 -2.06 -23.41
C GLY A 25 2.16 -2.69 -23.22
N GLY A 26 1.37 -2.73 -24.30
CA GLY A 26 0.12 -3.48 -24.37
C GLY A 26 0.38 -4.99 -24.25
N GLY A 27 0.71 -5.44 -23.05
CA GLY A 27 0.68 -6.83 -22.66
C GLY A 27 -0.76 -7.19 -22.31
N SER A 28 -1.31 -8.20 -22.99
CA SER A 28 -2.61 -8.79 -22.66
C SER A 28 -2.70 -9.05 -21.16
N LYS A 29 -3.66 -8.42 -20.47
CA LYS A 29 -3.95 -8.61 -19.05
C LYS A 29 -4.04 -10.11 -18.76
N GLY A 30 -2.98 -10.65 -18.18
CA GLY A 30 -2.95 -12.02 -17.68
C GLY A 30 -4.06 -12.17 -16.63
N THR A 31 -4.59 -13.38 -16.51
CA THR A 31 -5.74 -13.75 -15.65
C THR A 31 -5.46 -13.66 -14.14
N GLY A 32 -4.63 -12.72 -13.69
CA GLY A 32 -4.23 -12.53 -12.30
C GLY A 32 -3.80 -11.11 -11.95
N ALA A 33 -4.18 -10.10 -12.75
CA ALA A 33 -4.02 -8.71 -12.36
C ALA A 33 -5.14 -8.31 -11.38
N VAL A 34 -4.77 -7.60 -10.32
CA VAL A 34 -5.67 -6.92 -9.39
C VAL A 34 -5.82 -5.48 -9.85
N ASP A 35 -7.05 -5.00 -9.97
CA ASP A 35 -7.36 -3.60 -10.24
C ASP A 35 -7.44 -2.82 -8.92
N PHE A 36 -6.47 -1.98 -8.66
CA PHE A 36 -6.51 -1.01 -7.57
C PHE A 36 -7.24 0.23 -8.05
N VAL A 37 -8.43 0.46 -7.51
CA VAL A 37 -9.29 1.60 -7.84
C VAL A 37 -9.43 2.45 -6.60
N GLY A 38 -8.96 3.69 -6.63
CA GLY A 38 -8.97 4.48 -5.41
C GLY A 38 -9.16 5.95 -5.62
N ARG A 39 -9.17 6.66 -4.50
CA ARG A 39 -9.26 8.11 -4.45
C ARG A 39 -8.32 8.66 -3.38
N ALA A 40 -7.48 9.61 -3.75
CA ALA A 40 -6.67 10.37 -2.81
C ALA A 40 -7.38 11.67 -2.43
N VAL A 41 -7.56 11.92 -1.13
CA VAL A 41 -8.23 13.10 -0.60
C VAL A 41 -7.40 13.74 0.50
N THR A 42 -7.52 15.05 0.68
CA THR A 42 -6.97 15.74 1.85
C THR A 42 -7.81 15.48 3.10
N LEU A 43 -7.34 15.92 4.28
CA LEU A 43 -8.10 15.91 5.54
C LEU A 43 -9.49 16.57 5.44
N SER A 44 -9.68 17.52 4.50
CA SER A 44 -10.97 18.17 4.25
C SER A 44 -11.88 17.40 3.28
N GLY A 45 -11.42 16.27 2.73
CA GLY A 45 -12.14 15.45 1.75
C GLY A 45 -12.00 15.95 0.30
N THR A 46 -11.16 16.95 0.06
CA THR A 46 -10.90 17.49 -1.30
C THR A 46 -10.00 16.53 -2.07
N GLY A 47 -10.29 16.26 -3.34
CA GLY A 47 -9.46 15.38 -4.17
C GLY A 47 -8.04 15.94 -4.37
N VAL A 48 -7.03 15.08 -4.26
CA VAL A 48 -5.63 15.42 -4.53
C VAL A 48 -5.33 15.13 -6.00
N SER A 49 -5.17 16.17 -6.80
CA SER A 49 -4.95 16.07 -8.26
C SER A 49 -3.49 15.94 -8.62
N GLY A 50 -3.17 15.10 -9.61
CA GLY A 50 -1.82 14.96 -10.16
C GLY A 50 -0.83 14.16 -9.31
N ALA A 51 -1.26 13.58 -8.20
CA ALA A 51 -0.43 12.69 -7.39
C ALA A 51 -0.13 11.40 -8.16
N GLN A 52 1.12 10.94 -8.11
CA GLN A 52 1.52 9.65 -8.63
C GLN A 52 1.43 8.60 -7.54
N ILE A 53 0.60 7.58 -7.76
CA ILE A 53 0.41 6.45 -6.86
C ILE A 53 1.15 5.27 -7.46
N THR A 54 2.10 4.68 -6.72
CA THR A 54 2.94 3.58 -7.18
C THR A 54 2.86 2.41 -6.23
N ILE A 55 2.65 1.19 -6.74
CA ILE A 55 2.77 -0.04 -5.96
C ILE A 55 4.26 -0.39 -5.91
N THR A 56 4.89 -0.30 -4.73
CA THR A 56 6.36 -0.36 -4.62
C THR A 56 6.93 -1.71 -5.02
N SER A 57 6.19 -2.81 -4.80
CA SER A 57 6.62 -4.17 -5.11
C SER A 57 6.67 -4.48 -6.61
N THR A 58 5.80 -3.87 -7.41
CA THR A 58 5.70 -4.12 -8.86
C THR A 58 6.22 -2.96 -9.71
N GLY A 59 6.25 -1.74 -9.16
CA GLY A 59 6.57 -0.50 -9.87
C GLY A 59 5.42 0.02 -10.75
N ASP A 60 4.27 -0.68 -10.77
CA ASP A 60 3.09 -0.21 -11.49
C ASP A 60 2.54 1.04 -10.83
N SER A 61 2.11 2.01 -11.64
CA SER A 61 1.66 3.31 -11.15
C SER A 61 0.49 3.90 -11.92
N GLY A 62 -0.18 4.86 -11.29
CA GLY A 62 -1.25 5.66 -11.87
C GLY A 62 -1.19 7.09 -11.33
N THR A 63 -1.73 8.04 -12.09
CA THR A 63 -1.82 9.44 -11.67
C THR A 63 -3.25 9.77 -11.29
N THR A 64 -3.45 10.51 -10.20
CA THR A 64 -4.77 10.95 -9.77
C THR A 64 -5.33 12.03 -10.68
N ASP A 65 -6.63 11.95 -10.98
CA ASP A 65 -7.36 12.97 -11.73
C ASP A 65 -7.72 14.20 -10.85
N ALA A 66 -8.46 15.15 -11.40
CA ALA A 66 -8.87 16.37 -10.70
C ALA A 66 -9.74 16.12 -9.46
N ASP A 67 -10.45 14.99 -9.41
CA ASP A 67 -11.29 14.58 -8.28
C ASP A 67 -10.52 13.68 -7.30
N GLY A 68 -9.25 13.39 -7.58
CA GLY A 68 -8.35 12.55 -6.81
C GLY A 68 -8.43 11.06 -7.15
N ASN A 69 -9.19 10.66 -8.17
CA ASN A 69 -9.37 9.24 -8.49
C ASN A 69 -8.17 8.68 -9.25
N PHE A 70 -7.85 7.41 -9.00
CA PHE A 70 -6.81 6.67 -9.72
C PHE A 70 -7.23 5.23 -10.00
N ASN A 71 -6.57 4.62 -11.00
CA ASN A 71 -6.74 3.21 -11.33
C ASN A 71 -5.38 2.61 -11.74
N ILE A 72 -4.99 1.50 -11.11
CA ILE A 72 -3.75 0.76 -11.39
C ILE A 72 -4.10 -0.73 -11.54
N SER A 73 -3.81 -1.33 -12.69
CA SER A 73 -3.88 -2.79 -12.86
C SER A 73 -2.49 -3.38 -12.61
N SER A 74 -2.33 -4.23 -11.60
CA SER A 74 -1.02 -4.80 -11.24
C SER A 74 -1.11 -6.28 -10.84
N ALA A 75 -0.06 -7.04 -11.12
CA ALA A 75 0.06 -8.44 -10.67
C ALA A 75 0.73 -8.47 -9.29
N VAL A 76 -0.07 -8.35 -8.23
CA VAL A 76 0.41 -8.42 -6.84
C VAL A 76 0.24 -9.83 -6.27
N GLU A 77 1.18 -10.25 -5.44
CA GLU A 77 1.03 -11.48 -4.65
C GLU A 77 0.12 -11.24 -3.43
N ALA A 78 -0.40 -12.31 -2.84
CA ALA A 78 -1.19 -12.22 -1.62
C ALA A 78 -0.33 -11.65 -0.47
N GLY A 79 -0.88 -10.72 0.31
CA GLY A 79 -0.23 -10.14 1.47
C GLY A 79 -0.38 -8.63 1.55
N ASP A 80 0.57 -7.98 2.20
CA ASP A 80 0.57 -6.54 2.39
C ASP A 80 1.07 -5.83 1.12
N VAL A 81 0.31 -4.84 0.65
CA VAL A 81 0.64 -4.04 -0.54
C VAL A 81 1.03 -2.64 -0.10
N GLU A 82 2.28 -2.27 -0.31
CA GLU A 82 2.77 -0.92 -0.04
C GLU A 82 2.54 0.00 -1.24
N LEU A 83 1.94 1.15 -0.99
CA LEU A 83 1.71 2.23 -1.94
C LEU A 83 2.61 3.41 -1.59
N LEU A 84 3.35 3.90 -2.58
CA LEU A 84 4.03 5.18 -2.56
C LEU A 84 3.12 6.22 -3.19
N VAL A 85 2.85 7.29 -2.45
CA VAL A 85 2.15 8.48 -2.94
C VAL A 85 3.19 9.57 -3.11
N ASP A 86 3.37 10.02 -4.34
CA ASP A 86 4.29 11.10 -4.70
C ASP A 86 3.49 12.29 -5.25
N THR A 87 3.75 13.47 -4.70
CA THR A 87 3.12 14.73 -5.10
C THR A 87 4.21 15.74 -5.44
N ASP A 88 3.84 16.91 -5.96
CA ASP A 88 4.82 17.97 -6.23
C ASP A 88 5.57 18.44 -4.96
N ASN A 89 4.97 18.27 -3.78
CA ASN A 89 5.46 18.86 -2.54
C ASN A 89 6.04 17.83 -1.56
N PHE A 90 5.56 16.58 -1.57
CA PHE A 90 6.00 15.55 -0.64
C PHE A 90 5.78 14.13 -1.19
N SER A 91 6.43 13.15 -0.55
CA SER A 91 6.29 11.73 -0.85
C SER A 91 6.17 10.94 0.45
N ALA A 92 5.19 10.04 0.52
CA ALA A 92 4.92 9.19 1.68
C ALA A 92 4.46 7.79 1.25
N THR A 93 4.65 6.80 2.11
CA THR A 93 4.18 5.43 1.87
C THR A 93 3.03 5.07 2.81
N THR A 94 2.19 4.14 2.36
CA THR A 94 1.14 3.52 3.18
C THR A 94 0.98 2.06 2.79
N VAL A 95 0.41 1.24 3.67
CA VAL A 95 0.30 -0.21 3.48
C VAL A 95 -1.15 -0.66 3.52
N ILE A 96 -1.63 -1.29 2.46
CA ILE A 96 -2.91 -2.00 2.42
C ILE A 96 -2.67 -3.41 2.93
N PRO A 97 -3.15 -3.77 4.13
CA PRO A 97 -2.85 -5.07 4.72
C PRO A 97 -3.72 -6.18 4.11
N ASN A 98 -3.19 -7.41 4.12
CA ASN A 98 -3.95 -8.64 3.85
C ASN A 98 -4.71 -8.66 2.50
N VAL A 99 -4.13 -8.16 1.42
CA VAL A 99 -4.71 -8.30 0.07
C VAL A 99 -4.67 -9.78 -0.34
N PRO A 100 -5.81 -10.45 -0.57
CA PRO A 100 -5.87 -11.83 -1.03
C PRO A 100 -5.29 -11.96 -2.45
N GLY A 101 -4.57 -13.05 -2.73
CA GLY A 101 -4.09 -13.34 -4.09
C GLY A 101 -5.20 -13.67 -5.09
N THR A 102 -6.44 -13.82 -4.61
CA THR A 102 -7.68 -14.02 -5.38
C THR A 102 -8.45 -12.72 -5.62
N ALA A 103 -7.94 -11.59 -5.12
CA ALA A 103 -8.56 -10.29 -5.30
C ALA A 103 -8.66 -9.95 -6.80
N LYS A 104 -9.79 -9.37 -7.19
CA LYS A 104 -9.97 -8.77 -8.53
C LYS A 104 -9.89 -7.26 -8.45
N VAL A 105 -10.53 -6.68 -7.44
CA VAL A 105 -10.58 -5.24 -7.25
C VAL A 105 -10.23 -4.92 -5.81
N VAL A 106 -9.30 -3.99 -5.61
CA VAL A 106 -9.02 -3.39 -4.31
C VAL A 106 -9.45 -1.94 -4.40
N ARG A 107 -10.49 -1.57 -3.66
CA ARG A 107 -10.94 -0.18 -3.53
C ARG A 107 -10.29 0.46 -2.33
N VAL A 108 -9.70 1.64 -2.51
CA VAL A 108 -9.01 2.34 -1.43
C VAL A 108 -9.28 3.84 -1.44
N THR A 109 -9.55 4.42 -0.28
CA THR A 109 -9.52 5.87 -0.09
C THR A 109 -8.27 6.23 0.72
N LEU A 110 -7.38 7.01 0.10
CA LEU A 110 -6.16 7.51 0.72
C LEU A 110 -6.43 8.90 1.30
N GLU A 111 -6.11 9.11 2.57
CA GLU A 111 -6.12 10.42 3.20
C GLU A 111 -4.70 10.97 3.26
N VAL A 112 -4.51 12.14 2.66
CA VAL A 112 -3.24 12.81 2.39
C VAL A 112 -3.14 14.02 3.32
N ASP A 113 -2.17 13.99 4.23
CA ASP A 113 -1.85 15.10 5.11
C ASP A 113 -0.58 15.79 4.62
N GLU A 114 -0.76 16.79 3.75
CA GLU A 114 0.34 17.58 3.18
C GLU A 114 1.10 18.39 4.24
N GLU A 115 0.47 18.73 5.37
CA GLU A 115 1.12 19.52 6.42
C GLU A 115 2.10 18.68 7.23
N ASN A 116 1.74 17.43 7.48
CA ASN A 116 2.55 16.46 8.22
C ASN A 116 3.38 15.53 7.33
N GLU A 117 3.23 15.62 6.00
CA GLU A 117 3.88 14.76 5.01
C GLU A 117 3.53 13.26 5.23
N GLU A 118 2.28 12.98 5.59
CA GLU A 118 1.80 11.63 5.91
C GLU A 118 0.66 11.19 4.96
N VAL A 119 0.54 9.88 4.76
CA VAL A 119 -0.58 9.26 4.04
C VAL A 119 -1.12 8.07 4.84
N SER A 120 -2.44 8.02 4.98
CA SER A 120 -3.12 6.92 5.68
C SER A 120 -4.26 6.34 4.84
N ASN A 121 -4.62 5.08 5.12
CA ASN A 121 -5.76 4.44 4.49
C ASN A 121 -7.02 4.76 5.29
N ARG A 122 -7.96 5.47 4.66
CA ARG A 122 -9.24 5.84 5.28
C ARG A 122 -10.30 4.76 5.12
N ASP A 123 -10.36 4.12 3.96
CA ASP A 123 -11.28 3.03 3.65
C ASP A 123 -10.59 2.04 2.70
N VAL A 124 -10.80 0.74 2.92
CA VAL A 124 -10.28 -0.34 2.09
C VAL A 124 -11.36 -1.41 1.92
N GLN A 125 -11.71 -1.71 0.67
CA GLN A 125 -12.65 -2.78 0.34
C GLN A 125 -12.00 -3.70 -0.69
N VAL A 126 -12.06 -5.01 -0.45
CA VAL A 126 -11.48 -6.00 -1.34
C VAL A 126 -12.62 -6.83 -1.95
N GLU A 127 -12.71 -6.84 -3.28
CA GLU A 127 -13.60 -7.71 -4.02
C GLU A 127 -12.80 -8.91 -4.52
N GLU A 128 -13.08 -10.09 -3.96
CA GLU A 128 -12.51 -11.35 -4.42
C GLU A 128 -13.33 -11.94 -5.57
N HIS A 129 -12.72 -12.81 -6.37
CA HIS A 129 -13.50 -13.67 -7.25
C HIS A 129 -14.37 -14.59 -6.39
N GLU A 130 -15.68 -14.39 -6.39
CA GLU A 130 -16.58 -15.48 -6.03
C GLU A 130 -16.21 -16.64 -6.94
N ARG A 131 -15.57 -17.65 -6.36
CA ARG A 131 -15.24 -18.88 -7.04
C ARG A 131 -16.59 -19.45 -7.40
N SER A 132 -17.07 -19.13 -8.62
CA SER A 132 -18.36 -19.62 -9.10
C SER A 132 -18.27 -21.12 -8.94
N GLU A 133 -18.98 -21.65 -7.94
CA GLU A 133 -19.02 -23.07 -7.68
C GLU A 133 -19.65 -23.64 -8.94
N SER A 134 -18.77 -24.14 -9.81
CA SER A 134 -19.09 -24.74 -11.08
C SER A 134 -19.84 -26.03 -10.78
N GLY A 135 -21.11 -25.92 -10.41
CA GLY A 135 -22.09 -26.98 -10.50
C GLY A 135 -22.22 -27.32 -11.97
N SER A 136 -21.47 -28.33 -12.41
CA SER A 136 -21.55 -28.86 -13.76
C SER A 136 -22.86 -29.64 -13.90
N GLU A 137 -23.97 -28.95 -14.18
CA GLU A 137 -25.12 -29.58 -14.79
C GLU A 137 -24.93 -29.52 -16.31
N SER A 138 -24.39 -30.63 -16.82
CA SER A 138 -24.23 -30.88 -18.24
C SER A 138 -25.59 -31.19 -18.87
N ASP A 139 -26.32 -30.17 -19.31
CA ASP A 139 -27.42 -30.38 -20.25
C ASP A 139 -27.08 -29.75 -21.59
N GLY A 140 -26.75 -30.64 -22.53
CA GLY A 140 -26.47 -30.29 -23.90
C GLY A 140 -27.69 -29.69 -24.57
N ASN A 141 -27.54 -28.49 -25.12
CA ASN A 141 -28.46 -28.00 -26.13
C ASN A 141 -27.69 -27.40 -27.31
N LYS A 142 -27.63 -28.19 -28.39
CA LYS A 142 -27.28 -27.76 -29.74
C LYS A 142 -28.44 -26.92 -30.28
N SER A 143 -28.19 -25.68 -30.71
CA SER A 143 -28.85 -25.02 -31.84
C SER A 143 -28.12 -23.70 -32.11
N ASP A 144 -27.34 -23.57 -33.18
CA ASP A 144 -27.71 -23.29 -34.58
C ASP A 144 -27.66 -21.79 -34.90
N SER A 145 -27.19 -21.57 -36.13
CA SER A 145 -26.64 -20.43 -36.84
C SER A 145 -27.40 -19.08 -36.83
N GLY A 146 -26.62 -18.00 -36.95
CA GLY A 146 -27.14 -16.65 -37.12
C GLY A 146 -26.07 -15.62 -37.48
N SER A 147 -25.40 -15.79 -38.63
CA SER A 147 -24.46 -14.84 -39.22
C SER A 147 -25.12 -13.48 -39.47
N LYS A 148 -24.55 -12.37 -38.96
CA LYS A 148 -24.80 -11.03 -39.50
C LYS A 148 -23.52 -10.22 -39.62
N GLU A 149 -23.26 -9.91 -40.89
CA GLU A 149 -22.23 -9.12 -41.52
C GLU A 149 -22.52 -7.62 -41.35
N SER A 150 -21.51 -6.82 -40.97
CA SER A 150 -21.42 -5.36 -41.16
C SER A 150 -19.92 -5.02 -41.00
N LYS A 151 -19.08 -4.83 -42.03
CA LYS A 151 -18.99 -3.71 -42.98
C LYS A 151 -19.23 -2.36 -42.31
N ASP A 152 -18.14 -1.69 -41.90
CA ASP A 152 -17.75 -0.38 -42.45
C ASP A 152 -16.40 0.10 -41.89
N SER A 153 -15.51 0.48 -42.80
CA SER A 153 -14.28 1.25 -42.53
C SER A 153 -14.59 2.75 -42.67
N PRO A 154 -13.77 3.65 -42.08
CA PRO A 154 -12.81 4.30 -42.98
C PRO A 154 -11.44 4.58 -42.37
N SER A 155 -10.46 4.43 -43.25
CA SER A 155 -9.09 4.93 -43.22
C SER A 155 -9.03 6.46 -43.07
N GLY A 156 -8.24 6.93 -42.08
CA GLY A 156 -7.90 8.33 -41.91
C GLY A 156 -6.38 8.52 -41.92
N ASP A 157 -5.86 8.90 -43.09
CA ASP A 157 -4.50 9.39 -43.31
C ASP A 157 -4.20 10.63 -42.46
N ARG A 158 -3.11 10.60 -41.67
CA ARG A 158 -2.44 11.83 -41.20
C ARG A 158 -0.92 11.73 -41.37
N LYS A 159 -0.51 12.11 -42.59
CA LYS A 159 0.49 13.14 -42.94
C LYS A 159 1.43 13.58 -41.82
N GLY A 160 2.72 13.34 -42.05
CA GLY A 160 3.80 13.61 -41.12
C GLY A 160 4.24 15.06 -40.99
N THR A 161 5.20 15.24 -40.09
CA THR A 161 6.10 16.38 -40.01
C THR A 161 7.47 15.88 -39.59
N ASP A 162 8.43 16.01 -40.50
CA ASP A 162 9.86 16.02 -40.26
C ASP A 162 10.24 17.09 -39.21
N SER A 163 11.14 16.75 -38.30
CA SER A 163 12.00 17.67 -37.55
C SER A 163 13.23 16.87 -37.08
N LYS A 164 14.34 16.94 -37.82
CA LYS A 164 15.58 17.68 -37.46
C LYS A 164 16.06 17.33 -36.05
N ASP A 165 17.02 16.42 -35.93
CA ASP A 165 18.47 16.72 -35.95
C ASP A 165 18.84 17.71 -34.85
N GLU A 166 19.41 17.18 -33.75
CA GLU A 166 20.43 17.88 -32.96
C GLU A 166 21.12 16.90 -31.98
N GLY A 167 22.41 16.64 -32.22
CA GLY A 167 23.40 16.59 -31.14
C GLY A 167 23.62 15.26 -30.41
N ASN A 168 24.11 14.23 -31.10
CA ASN A 168 24.79 13.09 -30.48
C ASN A 168 26.11 13.56 -29.81
N ARG A 169 26.06 13.87 -28.51
CA ARG A 169 27.27 14.09 -27.69
C ARG A 169 27.58 12.80 -26.94
N THR A 170 28.60 12.09 -27.42
CA THR A 170 29.23 10.96 -26.75
C THR A 170 29.71 11.38 -25.36
N PRO A 171 29.19 10.80 -24.26
CA PRO A 171 29.71 11.07 -22.93
C PRO A 171 31.09 10.42 -22.75
N THR A 172 32.05 11.22 -22.30
CA THR A 172 33.38 10.75 -21.87
C THR A 172 33.24 9.73 -20.73
N PRO A 173 33.92 8.58 -20.78
CA PRO A 173 33.84 7.58 -19.72
C PRO A 173 34.35 8.13 -18.39
N ARG A 174 33.50 8.06 -17.36
CA ARG A 174 33.84 8.40 -15.97
C ARG A 174 34.82 7.34 -15.43
N PRO A 175 35.92 7.73 -14.76
CA PRO A 175 36.86 6.79 -14.17
C PRO A 175 36.16 5.88 -13.16
N ALA A 176 36.43 4.57 -13.28
CA ALA A 176 35.91 3.54 -12.40
C ALA A 176 36.36 3.80 -10.96
N VAL A 177 35.41 4.07 -10.07
CA VAL A 177 35.65 4.13 -8.64
C VAL A 177 35.58 2.68 -8.14
N THR A 178 36.72 2.14 -7.72
CA THR A 178 36.81 0.84 -7.05
C THR A 178 35.93 0.88 -5.79
N PRO A 179 34.90 0.02 -5.68
CA PRO A 179 34.10 -0.06 -4.47
C PRO A 179 34.98 -0.50 -3.29
N PRO A 180 34.79 0.07 -2.09
CA PRO A 180 35.42 -0.46 -0.89
C PRO A 180 34.95 -1.90 -0.65
N GLU A 181 35.91 -2.75 -0.31
CA GLU A 181 35.75 -4.17 0.02
C GLU A 181 34.66 -4.33 1.10
N VAL A 182 33.53 -4.90 0.71
CA VAL A 182 32.42 -5.21 1.61
C VAL A 182 32.85 -6.41 2.45
N GLY A 183 33.12 -6.18 3.74
CA GLY A 183 33.37 -7.25 4.69
C GLY A 183 32.17 -8.20 4.78
N GLU A 184 32.43 -9.50 4.68
CA GLU A 184 31.46 -10.56 4.91
C GLU A 184 30.76 -10.38 6.25
N ALA A 185 29.46 -10.04 6.20
CA ALA A 185 28.61 -10.08 7.38
C ALA A 185 28.29 -11.54 7.71
N THR A 186 28.74 -11.98 8.89
CA THR A 186 28.41 -13.26 9.50
C THR A 186 26.88 -13.44 9.54
N PRO A 187 26.33 -14.57 9.04
CA PRO A 187 24.89 -14.81 9.07
C PRO A 187 24.39 -14.91 10.52
N THR A 188 23.50 -14.00 10.90
CA THR A 188 22.77 -14.07 12.17
C THR A 188 21.75 -15.20 12.08
N ALA A 189 21.81 -16.13 13.04
CA ALA A 189 20.94 -17.30 13.08
C ALA A 189 19.45 -16.89 13.12
N VAL A 190 18.68 -17.42 12.18
CA VAL A 190 17.22 -17.23 12.11
C VAL A 190 16.57 -17.95 13.29
N PRO A 191 15.83 -17.27 14.18
CA PRO A 191 15.11 -17.93 15.27
C PRO A 191 13.99 -18.81 14.70
N ARG A 192 13.94 -20.05 15.19
CA ARG A 192 12.91 -21.03 14.84
C ARG A 192 11.60 -20.63 15.51
N ILE A 193 10.67 -20.08 14.74
CA ILE A 193 9.31 -19.78 15.22
C ILE A 193 8.58 -21.09 15.55
N THR A 194 8.18 -21.23 16.81
CA THR A 194 7.29 -22.30 17.27
C THR A 194 5.86 -21.90 16.90
N PRO A 195 5.07 -22.76 16.23
CA PRO A 195 3.70 -22.41 15.86
C PRO A 195 2.85 -22.17 17.11
N THR A 196 2.27 -20.97 17.17
CA THR A 196 1.31 -20.55 18.21
C THR A 196 0.06 -21.44 18.15
N PRO A 197 -0.46 -21.94 19.29
CA PRO A 197 -1.67 -22.75 19.30
C PRO A 197 -2.85 -21.95 18.72
N THR A 198 -3.56 -22.57 17.78
CA THR A 198 -4.79 -22.06 17.20
C THR A 198 -5.83 -21.85 18.32
N PRO A 199 -6.30 -20.62 18.59
CA PRO A 199 -7.36 -20.39 19.55
C PRO A 199 -8.66 -21.01 19.03
N SER A 200 -9.30 -21.84 19.86
CA SER A 200 -10.61 -22.42 19.56
C SER A 200 -11.65 -21.29 19.52
N HIS A 201 -12.13 -21.01 18.32
CA HIS A 201 -13.17 -20.02 18.01
C HIS A 201 -14.47 -20.34 18.77
N HIS A 202 -14.90 -19.42 19.63
CA HIS A 202 -16.26 -19.39 20.18
C HIS A 202 -16.98 -18.23 19.48
N GLU A 203 -17.77 -18.54 18.47
CA GLU A 203 -18.54 -17.53 17.72
C GLU A 203 -19.64 -16.96 18.62
N SER A 204 -19.42 -15.74 19.09
CA SER A 204 -20.38 -14.97 19.88
C SER A 204 -20.62 -13.67 19.12
N GLU A 205 -21.86 -13.46 18.65
CA GLU A 205 -22.30 -12.22 18.01
C GLU A 205 -22.41 -11.11 19.08
N HIS A 206 -21.28 -10.54 19.49
CA HIS A 206 -21.22 -9.36 20.35
C HIS A 206 -20.56 -8.20 19.59
N GLU A 207 -21.40 -7.27 19.14
CA GLU A 207 -20.93 -6.00 18.61
C GLU A 207 -20.26 -5.19 19.73
N GLY A 208 -18.94 -4.96 19.59
CA GLY A 208 -18.18 -4.02 20.41
C GLY A 208 -17.74 -4.55 21.78
N GLU A 209 -17.19 -5.78 21.84
CA GLU A 209 -16.56 -6.25 23.07
C GLU A 209 -15.32 -5.43 23.41
N ASP A 210 -15.18 -5.02 24.66
CA ASP A 210 -13.96 -4.37 25.14
C ASP A 210 -12.77 -5.33 24.97
N ALA A 211 -11.66 -4.83 24.44
CA ALA A 211 -10.41 -5.54 24.30
C ALA A 211 -9.43 -5.04 25.35
N GLU A 212 -9.00 -5.92 26.27
CA GLU A 212 -7.99 -5.59 27.28
C GLU A 212 -6.80 -6.54 27.16
N GLY A 213 -5.59 -6.02 27.30
CA GLY A 213 -4.36 -6.80 27.28
C GLY A 213 -3.31 -6.22 28.20
N GLU A 214 -2.84 -6.99 29.17
CA GLU A 214 -1.70 -6.63 30.03
C GLU A 214 -0.57 -7.62 29.78
N GLY A 215 0.65 -7.13 29.56
CA GLY A 215 1.77 -8.02 29.26
C GLY A 215 3.01 -7.28 28.78
N ARG A 216 3.97 -8.03 28.24
CA ARG A 216 5.14 -7.42 27.57
C ARG A 216 4.84 -7.23 26.09
N ILE A 217 5.32 -6.12 25.54
CA ILE A 217 5.35 -5.91 24.10
C ILE A 217 6.25 -6.99 23.48
N THR A 218 5.69 -7.80 22.60
CA THR A 218 6.41 -8.86 21.88
C THR A 218 6.69 -8.48 20.43
N ALA A 219 5.86 -7.60 19.84
CA ALA A 219 6.09 -6.97 18.56
C ALA A 219 5.53 -5.53 18.58
N LEU A 220 6.19 -4.61 17.88
CA LEU A 220 5.80 -3.21 17.78
C LEU A 220 6.13 -2.69 16.38
N SER A 221 5.16 -2.03 15.74
CA SER A 221 5.28 -1.30 14.49
C SER A 221 4.62 0.09 14.62
N SER A 222 4.53 0.85 13.53
CA SER A 222 3.82 2.13 13.52
C SER A 222 2.29 1.99 13.64
N SER A 223 1.73 0.85 13.22
CA SER A 223 0.28 0.62 13.14
C SER A 223 -0.20 -0.60 13.96
N SER A 224 0.71 -1.32 14.62
CA SER A 224 0.37 -2.49 15.40
C SER A 224 1.27 -2.69 16.62
N LEU A 225 0.69 -3.29 17.65
CA LEU A 225 1.32 -3.64 18.93
C LEU A 225 0.89 -5.06 19.29
N THR A 226 1.81 -5.94 19.66
CA THR A 226 1.45 -7.27 20.18
C THR A 226 1.82 -7.40 21.65
N VAL A 227 0.85 -7.72 22.49
CA VAL A 227 1.00 -7.90 23.94
C VAL A 227 0.54 -9.31 24.31
N ASP A 228 1.44 -10.11 24.88
CA ASP A 228 1.18 -11.51 25.27
C ASP A 228 0.47 -12.36 24.18
N GLY A 229 0.79 -12.09 22.90
CA GLY A 229 0.26 -12.79 21.74
C GLY A 229 -1.03 -12.20 21.14
N ILE A 230 -1.60 -11.16 21.75
CA ILE A 230 -2.76 -10.42 21.22
C ILE A 230 -2.25 -9.23 20.43
N ALA A 231 -2.60 -9.16 19.15
CA ALA A 231 -2.29 -8.04 18.27
C ALA A 231 -3.38 -6.97 18.36
N PHE A 232 -2.96 -5.75 18.66
CA PHE A 232 -3.78 -4.55 18.65
C PHE A 232 -3.39 -3.67 17.47
N ARG A 233 -4.38 -3.15 16.74
CA ARG A 233 -4.23 -2.13 15.71
C ARG A 233 -4.15 -0.76 16.39
N LEU A 234 -3.18 0.04 15.97
CA LEU A 234 -2.95 1.40 16.45
C LEU A 234 -3.47 2.40 15.42
N SER A 235 -4.00 3.52 15.89
CA SER A 235 -4.48 4.61 15.05
C SER A 235 -4.03 5.96 15.60
N GLY A 236 -4.29 7.04 14.85
CA GLY A 236 -4.08 8.41 15.35
C GLY A 236 -4.93 8.77 16.58
N ALA A 237 -5.99 8.00 16.87
CA ALA A 237 -6.83 8.18 18.07
C ALA A 237 -6.27 7.46 19.31
N THR A 238 -5.30 6.55 19.16
CA THR A 238 -4.71 5.80 20.27
C THR A 238 -3.92 6.75 21.18
N ARG A 239 -4.22 6.73 22.48
CA ARG A 239 -3.55 7.56 23.48
C ARG A 239 -2.48 6.77 24.22
N TYR A 240 -1.29 7.36 24.36
CA TYR A 240 -0.14 6.71 24.98
C TYR A 240 0.21 7.37 26.30
N TYR A 241 0.48 6.57 27.33
CA TYR A 241 0.84 7.06 28.66
C TYR A 241 2.10 6.37 29.18
N ASP A 242 3.00 7.15 29.79
CA ASP A 242 4.18 6.62 30.49
C ASP A 242 3.82 6.07 31.90
N LEU A 243 4.83 5.64 32.66
CA LEU A 243 4.67 5.10 34.02
C LEU A 243 4.10 6.11 35.03
N HIS A 244 4.12 7.40 34.73
CA HIS A 244 3.61 8.47 35.58
C HIS A 244 2.27 9.04 35.06
N GLU A 245 1.60 8.30 34.17
CA GLU A 245 0.36 8.72 33.49
C GLU A 245 0.51 10.01 32.66
N HIS A 246 1.72 10.38 32.28
CA HIS A 246 1.92 11.49 31.36
C HIS A 246 1.70 11.03 29.93
N SER A 247 1.00 11.86 29.15
CA SER A 247 0.83 11.62 27.72
C SER A 247 2.19 11.57 27.04
N THR A 248 2.42 10.54 26.23
CA THR A 248 3.65 10.34 25.46
C THR A 248 3.32 9.92 24.02
N SER A 249 4.31 9.42 23.27
CA SER A 249 4.16 8.88 21.92
C SER A 249 4.58 7.42 21.85
N ILE A 250 4.19 6.73 20.77
CA ILE A 250 4.59 5.34 20.49
C ILE A 250 6.12 5.14 20.50
N ALA A 251 6.90 6.17 20.15
CA ALA A 251 8.36 6.11 20.14
C ALA A 251 9.00 5.90 21.53
N SER A 252 8.23 6.10 22.61
CA SER A 252 8.69 5.78 23.98
C SER A 252 8.55 4.30 24.33
N PHE A 253 7.83 3.52 23.52
CA PHE A 253 7.62 2.09 23.74
C PHE A 253 8.65 1.28 22.97
N ALA A 254 9.03 0.12 23.52
CA ALA A 254 9.94 -0.81 22.88
C ALA A 254 9.48 -2.24 23.14
N VAL A 255 9.90 -3.18 22.28
CA VAL A 255 9.73 -4.62 22.56
C VAL A 255 10.38 -4.94 23.90
N GLY A 256 9.64 -5.65 24.76
CA GLY A 256 10.01 -5.99 26.12
C GLY A 256 9.43 -5.05 27.19
N THR A 257 8.97 -3.85 26.84
CA THR A 257 8.27 -2.94 27.77
C THR A 257 6.97 -3.58 28.25
N ARG A 258 6.67 -3.47 29.54
CA ARG A 258 5.41 -3.96 30.12
C ARG A 258 4.34 -2.88 29.96
N VAL A 259 3.18 -3.28 29.47
CA VAL A 259 2.09 -2.37 29.14
C VAL A 259 0.73 -2.97 29.50
N HIS A 260 -0.23 -2.07 29.69
CA HIS A 260 -1.65 -2.36 29.72
C HIS A 260 -2.29 -1.62 28.52
N VAL A 261 -3.03 -2.36 27.71
CA VAL A 261 -3.74 -1.88 26.52
C VAL A 261 -5.24 -2.01 26.74
N ASN A 262 -5.98 -0.93 26.51
CA ASN A 262 -7.44 -0.96 26.40
C ASN A 262 -7.86 -0.61 24.98
N GLY A 263 -8.89 -1.26 24.48
CA GLY A 263 -9.37 -1.14 23.12
C GLY A 263 -10.76 -1.74 22.95
N THR A 264 -11.18 -1.91 21.69
CA THR A 264 -12.43 -2.59 21.33
C THR A 264 -12.19 -3.62 20.24
N TRP A 265 -12.88 -4.74 20.29
CA TRP A 265 -12.86 -5.74 19.24
C TRP A 265 -13.80 -5.34 18.10
N HIS A 266 -13.25 -5.24 16.89
CA HIS A 266 -14.00 -4.99 15.68
C HIS A 266 -13.62 -6.01 14.60
N SER A 267 -14.58 -6.85 14.19
CA SER A 267 -14.39 -7.84 13.12
C SER A 267 -13.18 -8.77 13.35
N GLY A 268 -12.97 -9.22 14.60
CA GLY A 268 -11.87 -10.12 14.96
C GLY A 268 -10.49 -9.45 15.10
N ILE A 269 -10.42 -8.11 15.06
CA ILE A 269 -9.22 -7.32 15.29
C ILE A 269 -9.45 -6.40 16.50
N ALA A 270 -8.48 -6.30 17.40
CA ALA A 270 -8.56 -5.38 18.53
C ALA A 270 -8.01 -4.00 18.14
N ASP A 271 -8.82 -2.96 18.26
CA ASP A 271 -8.41 -1.56 18.07
C ASP A 271 -8.00 -0.94 19.39
N ALA A 272 -6.73 -0.54 19.54
CA ALA A 272 -6.26 0.08 20.77
C ALA A 272 -6.75 1.53 20.91
N GLU A 273 -7.38 1.82 22.04
CA GLU A 273 -7.75 3.19 22.43
C GLU A 273 -6.71 3.81 23.36
N THR A 274 -6.15 3.03 24.29
CA THR A 274 -5.11 3.49 25.20
C THR A 274 -4.02 2.44 25.39
N VAL A 275 -2.77 2.89 25.45
CA VAL A 275 -1.60 2.07 25.78
C VAL A 275 -0.85 2.74 26.93
N ARG A 276 -0.71 2.06 28.06
CA ARG A 276 -0.07 2.58 29.28
C ARG A 276 1.12 1.73 29.65
N MET A 277 2.25 2.33 29.99
CA MET A 277 3.35 1.59 30.60
C MET A 277 2.98 1.15 32.01
N THR A 278 3.41 -0.06 32.39
CA THR A 278 3.24 -0.60 33.74
C THR A 278 4.57 -1.16 34.24
N ASP A 279 4.71 -1.29 35.56
CA ASP A 279 5.86 -1.96 36.18
C ASP A 279 5.81 -3.49 36.04
#